data_AF-A0A5U3EVS5-F1
#
_entry.id   AF-A0A5U3EVS5-F1
#
_cell.length_a   1.000
_cell.length_b   1.000
_cell.length_c   1.000
_cell.angle_alpha   90.00
_cell.angle_beta   90.00
_cell.angle_gamma   90.00
#
_symmetry.space_group_name_H-M   'P 1'
#
loop_
_entity.id
_entity.type
_entity.pdbx_description
1 polymer ?
#
loop_
_entity_poly.entity_id
_entity_poly.type
_entity_poly.pdbx_seq_one_letter_code
_entity_poly.pdbx_strand_id
1 'polypeptide(L)'
;MPFTTVFCIFINLGLGETANLAAGALQKDQNGADIPDTALFRQSIGVYDASTSQKGLVRLNGGVTDESNETAATSGAVKVAYDAAIAAADIAKTKWSAVDATISQKGIVMLSDNTGVPDSTTAATTTAVNYVLNQAAAAYSLAESKYTAGGATTGKAGLVQLVNSMGGSGSLVMPQAAVTTAIQNYPSLGKGQTLQDLRGTRSIDATYTNSTGFPIAVYVRIAGGTSANLYVHVNGIEFGGGGSIASNTSIATAFFIVPNGATYRVMASGSSISLQAWSELR
;
A
#
# COMPACT_ATOMS: atom_id res chain seq x y z
N MET A 1 59.16 -143.52 28.51
CA MET A 1 60.33 -142.67 28.18
C MET A 1 60.08 -141.30 28.78
N PRO A 2 61.06 -140.72 29.49
CA PRO A 2 60.93 -139.40 30.12
C PRO A 2 61.03 -138.33 29.03
N PHE A 3 60.28 -137.23 29.17
CA PHE A 3 60.65 -135.99 28.51
C PHE A 3 60.94 -134.94 29.57
N THR A 4 62.14 -134.39 29.39
CA THR A 4 62.93 -133.55 30.25
C THR A 4 62.32 -132.16 30.40
N THR A 5 62.52 -131.61 31.59
CA THR A 5 62.26 -130.24 32.03
C THR A 5 62.64 -129.19 30.99
N VAL A 6 61.72 -128.29 30.67
CA VAL A 6 62.09 -126.88 30.45
C VAL A 6 61.34 -126.07 31.49
N PHE A 7 62.07 -125.82 32.56
CA PHE A 7 61.75 -124.83 33.57
C PHE A 7 61.76 -123.46 32.85
N CYS A 8 60.65 -123.10 32.22
CA CYS A 8 60.45 -121.75 31.72
C CYS A 8 60.29 -120.85 32.93
N ILE A 9 61.43 -120.32 33.34
CA ILE A 9 61.62 -119.05 34.02
C ILE A 9 60.80 -117.98 33.26
N PHE A 10 59.50 -117.93 33.50
CA PHE A 10 58.82 -116.66 33.61
C PHE A 10 59.05 -116.21 35.06
N ILE A 11 60.33 -116.03 35.42
CA ILE A 11 60.67 -115.01 36.40
C ILE A 11 60.07 -113.77 35.77
N ASN A 12 58.92 -113.37 36.30
CA ASN A 12 58.32 -112.06 36.22
C ASN A 12 59.10 -111.16 35.26
N LEU A 13 58.83 -111.26 33.94
CA LEU A 13 59.45 -110.41 32.91
C LEU A 13 58.93 -108.96 33.02
N GLY A 14 58.60 -108.52 34.24
CA GLY A 14 57.92 -107.27 34.53
C GLY A 14 56.54 -107.14 33.89
N LEU A 15 55.92 -108.20 33.33
CA LEU A 15 54.73 -108.05 32.47
C LEU A 15 53.50 -107.45 33.18
N GLY A 16 53.26 -107.82 34.44
CA GLY A 16 52.18 -107.25 35.25
C GLY A 16 52.43 -105.80 35.66
N GLU A 17 53.68 -105.47 36.01
CA GLU A 17 54.12 -104.08 36.18
C GLU A 17 53.99 -103.30 34.88
N THR A 18 54.36 -103.89 33.74
CA THR A 18 54.24 -103.28 32.40
C THR A 18 52.79 -102.96 32.08
N ALA A 19 51.86 -103.87 32.39
CA ALA A 19 50.43 -103.64 32.21
C ALA A 19 49.87 -102.54 33.14
N ASN A 20 50.30 -102.51 34.39
CA ASN A 20 49.87 -101.48 35.36
C ASN A 20 50.48 -100.10 35.04
N LEU A 21 51.75 -100.06 34.62
CA LEU A 21 52.42 -98.87 34.12
C LEU A 21 51.77 -98.37 32.82
N ALA A 22 51.37 -99.28 31.93
CA ALA A 22 50.63 -98.93 30.72
C ALA A 22 49.22 -98.42 31.03
N ALA A 23 48.53 -99.00 32.02
CA ALA A 23 47.23 -98.53 32.48
C ALA A 23 47.32 -97.12 33.10
N GLY A 24 48.35 -96.85 33.91
CA GLY A 24 48.65 -95.51 34.44
C GLY A 24 49.01 -94.51 33.34
N ALA A 25 49.82 -94.92 32.35
CA ALA A 25 50.22 -94.07 31.24
C ALA A 25 49.07 -93.73 30.25
N LEU A 26 47.93 -94.44 30.33
CA LEU A 26 46.76 -94.21 29.47
C LEU A 26 45.57 -93.55 30.21
N GLN A 27 45.73 -93.19 31.49
CA GLN A 27 44.70 -92.50 32.26
C GLN A 27 44.50 -91.07 31.76
N LYS A 28 43.40 -90.83 31.03
CA LYS A 28 43.08 -89.52 30.44
C LYS A 28 42.72 -88.46 31.48
N ASP A 29 42.26 -88.88 32.64
CA ASP A 29 42.01 -88.05 33.82
C ASP A 29 43.30 -87.57 34.50
N GLN A 30 44.44 -88.20 34.21
CA GLN A 30 45.77 -87.72 34.63
C GLN A 30 46.47 -86.83 33.60
N ASN A 31 45.94 -86.69 32.38
CA ASN A 31 46.53 -85.84 31.34
C ASN A 31 46.52 -84.36 31.77
N GLY A 32 47.66 -83.86 32.24
CA GLY A 32 47.84 -82.49 32.71
C GLY A 32 47.64 -82.31 34.23
N ALA A 33 47.28 -83.36 34.97
CA ALA A 33 47.17 -83.32 36.43
C ALA A 33 48.54 -83.41 37.13
N ASP A 34 49.54 -83.95 36.43
CA ASP A 34 50.93 -84.04 36.83
C ASP A 34 51.72 -82.74 36.60
N ILE A 35 51.11 -81.73 35.96
CA ILE A 35 51.71 -80.42 35.73
C ILE A 35 51.63 -79.61 37.03
N PRO A 36 52.76 -79.38 37.74
CA PRO A 36 52.72 -78.73 39.05
C PRO A 36 52.30 -77.27 38.97
N ASP A 37 52.62 -76.61 37.85
CA ASP A 37 52.20 -75.23 37.54
C ASP A 37 51.83 -75.13 36.05
N THR A 38 50.54 -75.12 35.78
CA THR A 38 49.99 -75.04 34.42
C THR A 38 50.25 -73.70 33.75
N ALA A 39 50.45 -72.62 34.51
CA ALA A 39 50.78 -71.31 33.97
C ALA A 39 52.24 -71.24 33.48
N LEU A 40 53.19 -71.75 34.29
CA LEU A 40 54.61 -71.87 33.89
C LEU A 40 54.79 -72.84 32.72
N PHE A 41 54.01 -73.94 32.69
CA PHE A 41 54.01 -74.87 31.58
C PHE A 41 53.57 -74.18 30.28
N ARG A 42 52.43 -73.47 30.28
CA ARG A 42 51.96 -72.66 29.13
C ARG A 42 53.02 -71.68 28.65
N GLN A 43 53.68 -70.99 29.58
CA GLN A 43 54.73 -70.03 29.27
C GLN A 43 55.95 -70.69 28.60
N SER A 44 56.36 -71.87 29.10
CA SER A 44 57.53 -72.61 28.63
C SER A 44 57.35 -73.20 27.23
N ILE A 45 56.11 -73.54 26.84
CA ILE A 45 55.77 -73.99 25.48
C ILE A 45 55.40 -72.82 24.54
N GLY A 46 55.52 -71.57 24.99
CA GLY A 46 55.28 -70.38 24.19
C GLY A 46 53.80 -70.02 23.97
N VAL A 47 52.89 -70.52 24.81
CA VAL A 47 51.46 -70.17 24.78
C VAL A 47 51.21 -69.00 25.72
N TYR A 48 50.98 -67.83 25.12
CA TYR A 48 50.69 -66.58 25.82
C TYR A 48 49.31 -66.06 25.44
N ASP A 49 48.78 -65.14 26.23
CA ASP A 49 47.65 -64.32 25.81
C ASP A 49 48.18 -63.20 24.90
N ALA A 50 47.40 -62.79 23.89
CA ALA A 50 47.88 -61.78 22.96
C ALA A 50 47.84 -60.38 23.58
N SER A 51 48.76 -59.53 23.11
CA SER A 51 48.76 -58.09 23.38
C SER A 51 49.10 -57.34 22.09
N THR A 52 49.12 -56.00 22.16
CA THR A 52 49.55 -55.17 21.02
C THR A 52 51.02 -55.35 20.65
N SER A 53 51.84 -55.96 21.51
CA SER A 53 53.26 -56.23 21.29
C SER A 53 53.64 -57.73 21.30
N GLN A 54 52.70 -58.62 21.61
CA GLN A 54 52.94 -60.06 21.75
C GLN A 54 51.84 -60.88 21.07
N LYS A 55 52.24 -61.86 20.25
CA LYS A 55 51.30 -62.83 19.68
C LYS A 55 50.84 -63.81 20.76
N GLY A 56 49.58 -64.21 20.72
CA GLY A 56 49.00 -65.15 21.69
C GLY A 56 47.56 -65.55 21.37
N LEU A 57 46.92 -66.22 22.33
CA LEU A 57 45.50 -66.57 22.31
C LEU A 57 44.65 -65.34 22.64
N VAL A 58 43.48 -65.20 22.00
CA VAL A 58 42.54 -64.10 22.22
C VAL A 58 41.13 -64.66 22.39
N ARG A 59 40.40 -64.14 23.37
CA ARG A 59 38.97 -64.44 23.53
C ARG A 59 38.15 -63.57 22.57
N LEU A 60 37.23 -64.18 21.84
CA LEU A 60 36.33 -63.44 20.95
C LEU A 60 35.16 -62.82 21.71
N ASN A 61 34.71 -61.65 21.25
CA ASN A 61 33.59 -60.92 21.82
C ASN A 61 32.54 -60.56 20.76
N GLY A 62 31.26 -60.83 21.09
CA GLY A 62 30.10 -60.50 20.26
C GLY A 62 29.46 -59.15 20.58
N GLY A 63 29.84 -58.52 21.69
CA GLY A 63 29.33 -57.21 22.10
C GLY A 63 29.95 -56.04 21.34
N VAL A 64 29.27 -54.88 21.35
CA VAL A 64 29.71 -53.62 20.72
C VAL A 64 29.84 -52.46 21.70
N THR A 65 29.67 -52.74 23.00
CA THR A 65 29.71 -51.76 24.09
C THR A 65 30.90 -51.95 25.02
N ASP A 66 31.68 -53.01 24.83
CA ASP A 66 32.81 -53.33 25.70
C ASP A 66 34.04 -52.51 25.32
N GLU A 67 34.67 -51.90 26.33
CA GLU A 67 35.90 -51.09 26.16
C GLU A 67 37.19 -51.91 26.36
N SER A 68 37.08 -53.25 26.46
CA SER A 68 38.22 -54.14 26.72
C SER A 68 39.19 -54.20 25.55
N ASN A 69 40.48 -54.04 25.86
CA ASN A 69 41.59 -54.22 24.91
C ASN A 69 42.15 -55.66 24.87
N GLU A 70 41.52 -56.62 25.57
CA GLU A 70 42.01 -58.00 25.70
C GLU A 70 41.22 -59.01 24.85
N THR A 71 40.14 -58.56 24.20
CA THR A 71 39.26 -59.40 23.38
C THR A 71 39.23 -58.94 21.94
N ALA A 72 39.00 -59.87 21.01
CA ALA A 72 38.83 -59.53 19.59
C ALA A 72 37.35 -59.50 19.21
N ALA A 73 36.94 -58.46 18.48
CA ALA A 73 35.58 -58.35 17.97
C ALA A 73 35.29 -59.46 16.94
N THR A 74 34.12 -60.09 17.06
CA THR A 74 33.60 -60.98 16.02
C THR A 74 33.12 -60.15 14.81
N SER A 75 33.06 -60.78 13.62
CA SER A 75 32.51 -60.13 12.42
C SER A 75 31.06 -59.66 12.62
N GLY A 76 30.28 -60.38 13.43
CA GLY A 76 28.93 -59.98 13.84
C GLY A 76 28.92 -58.67 14.63
N ALA A 77 29.80 -58.52 15.62
CA ALA A 77 29.94 -57.27 16.39
C ALA A 77 30.32 -56.08 15.48
N VAL A 78 31.30 -56.28 14.60
CA VAL A 78 31.73 -55.24 13.64
C VAL A 78 30.56 -54.81 12.73
N LYS A 79 29.79 -55.78 12.23
CA LYS A 79 28.62 -55.47 11.38
C LYS A 79 27.57 -54.68 12.15
N VAL A 80 27.27 -55.04 13.40
CA VAL A 80 26.30 -54.32 14.24
C VAL A 80 26.73 -52.86 14.45
N ALA A 81 27.99 -52.63 14.78
CA ALA A 81 28.52 -51.26 14.95
C ALA A 81 28.45 -50.46 13.64
N TYR A 82 28.77 -51.09 12.51
CA TYR A 82 28.69 -50.47 11.19
C TYR A 82 27.25 -50.11 10.81
N ASP A 83 26.31 -51.04 10.96
CA ASP A 83 24.89 -50.82 10.65
C ASP A 83 24.33 -49.66 11.51
N ALA A 84 24.71 -49.58 12.80
CA ALA A 84 24.32 -48.50 13.69
C ALA A 84 24.88 -47.14 13.24
N ALA A 85 26.15 -47.10 12.80
CA ALA A 85 26.78 -45.89 12.28
C ALA A 85 26.12 -45.41 10.97
N ILE A 86 25.79 -46.32 10.05
CA ILE A 86 25.08 -46.00 8.81
C ILE A 86 23.67 -45.49 9.12
N ALA A 87 22.93 -46.14 10.01
CA ALA A 87 21.61 -45.67 10.42
C ALA A 87 21.66 -44.26 11.03
N ALA A 88 22.66 -43.97 11.87
CA ALA A 88 22.86 -42.63 12.43
C ALA A 88 23.18 -41.59 11.33
N ALA A 89 24.02 -41.94 10.35
CA ALA A 89 24.34 -41.07 9.22
C ALA A 89 23.12 -40.80 8.33
N ASP A 90 22.29 -41.81 8.06
CA ASP A 90 21.07 -41.66 7.27
C ASP A 90 20.00 -40.81 7.99
N ILE A 91 19.85 -40.99 9.31
CA ILE A 91 18.99 -40.15 10.14
C ILE A 91 19.47 -38.69 10.10
N ALA A 92 20.77 -38.45 10.16
CA ALA A 92 21.32 -37.10 10.03
C ALA A 92 21.04 -36.53 8.62
N LYS A 93 21.31 -37.29 7.57
CA LYS A 93 21.10 -36.83 6.18
C LYS A 93 19.63 -36.46 5.91
N THR A 94 18.69 -37.19 6.49
CA THR A 94 17.24 -36.95 6.33
C THR A 94 16.70 -35.86 7.25
N LYS A 95 17.15 -35.77 8.52
CA LYS A 95 16.72 -34.69 9.43
C LYS A 95 17.26 -33.31 9.04
N TRP A 96 18.38 -33.26 8.34
CA TRP A 96 19.09 -32.01 8.02
C TRP A 96 19.07 -31.64 6.54
N SER A 97 18.37 -32.38 5.67
CA SER A 97 18.13 -31.93 4.29
C SER A 97 17.08 -30.82 4.30
N ALA A 98 17.53 -29.56 4.32
CA ALA A 98 16.64 -28.41 4.24
C ALA A 98 15.83 -28.48 2.93
N VAL A 99 14.50 -28.38 3.06
CA VAL A 99 13.59 -28.24 1.93
C VAL A 99 13.17 -26.78 1.83
N ASP A 100 12.97 -26.29 0.61
CA ASP A 100 12.44 -24.93 0.42
C ASP A 100 11.02 -24.83 0.95
N ALA A 101 10.72 -23.71 1.61
CA ALA A 101 9.38 -23.43 2.09
C ALA A 101 8.43 -23.18 0.91
N THR A 102 7.21 -23.70 1.02
CA THR A 102 6.09 -23.34 0.13
C THR A 102 4.89 -22.96 0.99
N ILE A 103 3.82 -22.44 0.36
CA ILE A 103 2.58 -22.12 1.08
C ILE A 103 1.90 -23.34 1.71
N SER A 104 2.28 -24.56 1.32
CA SER A 104 1.73 -25.83 1.83
C SER A 104 2.78 -26.72 2.52
N GLN A 105 4.06 -26.35 2.51
CA GLN A 105 5.16 -27.14 3.07
C GLN A 105 6.09 -26.25 3.87
N LYS A 106 6.35 -26.63 5.12
CA LYS A 106 7.35 -25.95 5.96
C LYS A 106 8.75 -26.19 5.38
N GLY A 107 9.61 -25.18 5.42
CA GLY A 107 10.97 -25.23 4.90
C GLY A 107 11.79 -23.99 5.24
N ILE A 108 12.90 -23.79 4.54
CA ILE A 108 13.73 -22.59 4.60
C ILE A 108 13.33 -21.58 3.50
N VAL A 109 13.48 -20.29 3.77
CA VAL A 109 13.18 -19.21 2.81
C VAL A 109 14.28 -18.15 2.85
N MET A 110 14.61 -17.57 1.70
CA MET A 110 15.54 -16.43 1.64
C MET A 110 14.81 -15.13 2.01
N LEU A 111 15.47 -14.22 2.72
CA LEU A 111 14.95 -12.89 3.01
C LEU A 111 15.31 -11.91 1.90
N SER A 112 14.41 -10.98 1.58
CA SER A 112 14.59 -10.01 0.49
C SER A 112 14.09 -8.62 0.86
N ASP A 113 14.82 -7.61 0.39
CA ASP A 113 14.45 -6.20 0.45
C ASP A 113 13.77 -5.70 -0.84
N ASN A 114 13.38 -6.62 -1.74
CA ASN A 114 12.70 -6.27 -2.99
C ASN A 114 11.30 -5.68 -2.73
N THR A 115 11.02 -4.51 -3.29
CA THR A 115 9.76 -3.76 -3.09
C THR A 115 8.98 -3.51 -4.39
N GLY A 116 9.53 -3.89 -5.54
CA GLY A 116 9.01 -3.48 -6.86
C GLY A 116 8.52 -4.61 -7.78
N VAL A 117 8.76 -5.88 -7.42
CA VAL A 117 8.41 -7.02 -8.27
C VAL A 117 7.77 -8.12 -7.41
N PRO A 118 6.63 -8.70 -7.82
CA PRO A 118 6.06 -9.87 -7.13
C PRO A 118 7.07 -11.02 -7.07
N ASP A 119 7.30 -11.55 -5.89
CA ASP A 119 8.19 -12.68 -5.64
C ASP A 119 7.50 -13.66 -4.68
N SER A 120 7.46 -14.93 -5.05
CA SER A 120 6.87 -16.02 -4.27
C SER A 120 7.91 -16.95 -3.66
N THR A 121 9.20 -16.64 -3.81
CA THR A 121 10.33 -17.48 -3.40
C THR A 121 11.12 -16.89 -2.22
N THR A 122 10.96 -15.60 -1.96
CA THR A 122 11.57 -14.91 -0.82
C THR A 122 10.53 -14.35 0.15
N ALA A 123 10.94 -14.13 1.39
CA ALA A 123 10.14 -13.44 2.39
C ALA A 123 10.62 -11.98 2.53
N ALA A 124 9.68 -11.04 2.53
CA ALA A 124 9.99 -9.62 2.70
C ALA A 124 10.52 -9.33 4.10
N THR A 125 11.59 -8.53 4.19
CA THR A 125 12.06 -8.02 5.48
C THR A 125 11.14 -6.93 6.03
N THR A 126 11.27 -6.63 7.33
CA THR A 126 10.61 -5.46 7.94
C THR A 126 11.05 -4.14 7.30
N THR A 127 12.29 -4.05 6.81
CA THR A 127 12.81 -2.89 6.08
C THR A 127 12.00 -2.64 4.80
N ALA A 128 11.80 -3.69 3.98
CA ALA A 128 11.00 -3.61 2.76
C ALA A 128 9.54 -3.21 3.05
N VAL A 129 8.94 -3.85 4.04
CA VAL A 129 7.55 -3.58 4.45
C VAL A 129 7.39 -2.14 4.93
N ASN A 130 8.28 -1.65 5.80
CA ASN A 130 8.24 -0.29 6.31
C ASN A 130 8.48 0.75 5.19
N TYR A 131 9.37 0.46 4.25
CA TYR A 131 9.62 1.34 3.11
C TYR A 131 8.34 1.53 2.28
N VAL A 132 7.68 0.44 1.89
CA VAL A 132 6.43 0.50 1.10
C VAL A 132 5.30 1.17 1.90
N LEU A 133 5.19 0.88 3.20
CA LEU A 133 4.19 1.50 4.07
C LEU A 133 4.39 3.03 4.16
N ASN A 134 5.63 3.49 4.31
CA ASN A 134 5.95 4.91 4.35
C ASN A 134 5.66 5.61 3.02
N GLN A 135 5.96 4.97 1.89
CA GLN A 135 5.64 5.49 0.56
C GLN A 135 4.11 5.61 0.37
N ALA A 136 3.34 4.61 0.81
CA ALA A 136 1.89 4.64 0.76
C ALA A 136 1.30 5.74 1.66
N ALA A 137 1.83 5.91 2.87
CA ALA A 137 1.41 6.97 3.79
C ALA A 137 1.68 8.37 3.21
N ALA A 138 2.86 8.57 2.60
CA ALA A 138 3.20 9.84 1.95
C ALA A 138 2.25 10.16 0.77
N ALA A 139 1.92 9.17 -0.05
CA ALA A 139 0.96 9.32 -1.14
C ALA A 139 -0.45 9.66 -0.61
N TYR A 140 -0.88 9.00 0.46
CA TYR A 140 -2.16 9.29 1.11
C TYR A 140 -2.21 10.72 1.65
N SER A 141 -1.21 11.15 2.42
CA SER A 141 -1.15 12.52 2.96
C SER A 141 -1.11 13.58 1.86
N LEU A 142 -0.43 13.30 0.75
CA LEU A 142 -0.42 14.18 -0.42
C LEU A 142 -1.82 14.29 -1.05
N ALA A 143 -2.51 13.17 -1.23
CA ALA A 143 -3.88 13.17 -1.78
C ALA A 143 -4.84 13.92 -0.85
N GLU A 144 -4.79 13.68 0.45
CA GLU A 144 -5.57 14.42 1.44
C GLU A 144 -5.34 15.92 1.31
N SER A 145 -4.07 16.38 1.33
CA SER A 145 -3.75 17.81 1.19
C SER A 145 -4.29 18.46 -0.10
N LYS A 146 -4.38 17.70 -1.20
CA LYS A 146 -4.85 18.21 -2.50
C LYS A 146 -6.36 18.16 -2.67
N TYR A 147 -7.01 17.14 -2.11
CA TYR A 147 -8.43 16.86 -2.37
C TYR A 147 -9.36 17.19 -1.20
N THR A 148 -8.84 17.46 0.00
CA THR A 148 -9.62 17.95 1.15
C THR A 148 -9.39 19.42 1.44
N ALA A 149 -8.83 20.19 0.50
CA ALA A 149 -8.77 21.63 0.64
C ALA A 149 -10.20 22.17 0.86
N GLY A 150 -10.44 22.75 2.03
CA GLY A 150 -11.73 23.35 2.37
C GLY A 150 -12.15 24.41 1.36
N GLY A 151 -13.41 24.85 1.44
CA GLY A 151 -13.92 25.92 0.58
C GLY A 151 -13.03 27.17 0.65
N ALA A 152 -12.77 27.81 -0.49
CA ALA A 152 -12.03 29.06 -0.50
C ALA A 152 -12.78 30.14 0.29
N THR A 153 -12.05 30.98 1.01
CA THR A 153 -12.56 32.20 1.65
C THR A 153 -11.84 33.41 1.09
N THR A 154 -12.30 34.62 1.43
CA THR A 154 -11.64 35.88 1.01
C THR A 154 -10.21 36.02 1.53
N GLY A 155 -9.82 35.26 2.55
CA GLY A 155 -8.46 35.27 3.12
C GLY A 155 -7.67 33.97 2.91
N LYS A 156 -8.24 32.95 2.25
CA LYS A 156 -7.60 31.63 2.10
C LYS A 156 -7.99 30.95 0.79
N ALA A 157 -7.00 30.57 -0.01
CA ALA A 157 -7.21 29.78 -1.22
C ALA A 157 -7.81 28.40 -0.89
N GLY A 158 -8.69 27.89 -1.76
CA GLY A 158 -9.41 26.63 -1.57
C GLY A 158 -10.26 26.25 -2.78
N LEU A 159 -11.09 25.21 -2.64
CA LEU A 159 -12.02 24.77 -3.69
C LEU A 159 -13.22 25.72 -3.78
N VAL A 160 -13.71 25.94 -5.00
CA VAL A 160 -14.83 26.85 -5.28
C VAL A 160 -15.79 26.20 -6.26
N GLN A 161 -17.08 26.26 -5.96
CA GLN A 161 -18.12 25.92 -6.92
C GLN A 161 -18.50 27.16 -7.73
N LEU A 162 -18.43 27.03 -9.06
CA LEU A 162 -18.75 28.10 -9.99
C LEU A 162 -20.25 28.13 -10.29
N VAL A 163 -20.80 29.33 -10.39
CA VAL A 163 -22.19 29.55 -10.86
C VAL A 163 -22.21 30.26 -12.19
N ASN A 164 -23.26 29.98 -12.97
CA ASN A 164 -23.49 30.58 -14.28
C ASN A 164 -24.67 31.56 -14.32
N SER A 165 -25.18 31.98 -13.15
CA SER A 165 -26.33 32.88 -13.05
C SER A 165 -26.18 33.88 -11.90
N MET A 166 -26.64 35.12 -12.11
CA MET A 166 -26.59 36.15 -11.08
C MET A 166 -27.63 35.95 -9.98
N GLY A 167 -27.30 36.36 -8.75
CA GLY A 167 -28.27 36.56 -7.66
C GLY A 167 -28.67 35.31 -6.87
N GLY A 168 -28.00 34.16 -7.07
CA GLY A 168 -28.48 32.87 -6.52
C GLY A 168 -27.84 32.34 -5.24
N SER A 169 -26.70 32.84 -4.77
CA SER A 169 -26.06 32.25 -3.56
C SER A 169 -24.98 33.13 -2.94
N GLY A 170 -24.93 33.17 -1.61
CA GLY A 170 -23.85 33.80 -0.83
C GLY A 170 -22.58 32.93 -0.68
N SER A 171 -22.58 31.72 -1.26
CA SER A 171 -21.48 30.74 -1.10
C SER A 171 -20.78 30.38 -2.42
N LEU A 172 -21.20 30.94 -3.55
CA LEU A 172 -20.74 30.53 -4.88
C LEU A 172 -20.04 31.70 -5.58
N VAL A 173 -18.97 31.41 -6.32
CA VAL A 173 -18.18 32.45 -7.01
C VAL A 173 -18.67 32.56 -8.45
N MET A 174 -18.89 33.80 -8.89
CA MET A 174 -19.13 34.11 -10.29
C MET A 174 -17.78 34.25 -11.02
N PRO A 175 -17.54 33.52 -12.12
CA PRO A 175 -16.32 33.70 -12.89
C PRO A 175 -16.29 35.10 -13.53
N GLN A 176 -15.08 35.64 -13.77
CA GLN A 176 -14.88 36.95 -14.40
C GLN A 176 -15.67 37.07 -15.72
N ALA A 177 -15.72 36.00 -16.52
CA ALA A 177 -16.50 35.96 -17.76
C ALA A 177 -18.02 36.15 -17.53
N ALA A 178 -18.58 35.55 -16.47
CA ALA A 178 -20.00 35.72 -16.12
C ALA A 178 -20.28 37.15 -15.61
N VAL A 179 -19.37 37.73 -14.82
CA VAL A 179 -19.47 39.13 -14.36
C VAL A 179 -19.39 40.09 -15.53
N THR A 180 -18.44 39.91 -16.44
CA THR A 180 -18.32 40.72 -17.66
C THR A 180 -19.58 40.57 -18.52
N THR A 181 -20.09 39.35 -18.71
CA THR A 181 -21.34 39.11 -19.47
C THR A 181 -22.53 39.82 -18.84
N ALA A 182 -22.66 39.79 -17.52
CA ALA A 182 -23.70 40.52 -16.81
C ALA A 182 -23.62 42.03 -17.06
N ILE A 183 -22.46 42.64 -16.78
CA ILE A 183 -22.25 44.08 -17.03
C ILE A 183 -22.47 44.39 -18.52
N GLN A 184 -22.14 43.43 -19.41
CA GLN A 184 -22.27 43.63 -20.83
C GLN A 184 -23.71 43.48 -21.38
N ASN A 185 -24.53 42.65 -20.76
CA ASN A 185 -25.85 42.30 -21.30
C ASN A 185 -27.02 42.97 -20.56
N TYR A 186 -26.84 43.41 -19.31
CA TYR A 186 -27.94 44.10 -18.61
C TYR A 186 -28.06 45.56 -19.08
N PRO A 187 -29.28 46.03 -19.36
CA PRO A 187 -29.49 47.32 -19.96
C PRO A 187 -29.35 48.47 -18.95
N SER A 188 -28.16 49.05 -18.87
CA SER A 188 -27.85 50.20 -18.02
C SER A 188 -27.92 51.53 -18.78
N LEU A 189 -28.45 52.56 -18.13
CA LEU A 189 -28.49 53.92 -18.66
C LEU A 189 -27.05 54.45 -18.90
N GLY A 190 -26.83 55.10 -20.04
CA GLY A 190 -25.56 55.69 -20.45
C GLY A 190 -24.58 54.73 -21.13
N LYS A 191 -24.92 53.44 -21.23
CA LYS A 191 -24.05 52.46 -21.86
C LYS A 191 -24.27 52.40 -23.37
N GLY A 192 -23.28 52.84 -24.14
CA GLY A 192 -23.35 52.84 -25.62
C GLY A 192 -24.39 53.82 -26.19
N GLN A 193 -24.96 54.67 -25.33
CA GLN A 193 -25.94 55.68 -25.69
C GLN A 193 -25.24 57.01 -25.99
N THR A 194 -25.85 57.81 -26.85
CA THR A 194 -25.39 59.17 -27.18
C THR A 194 -26.46 60.18 -26.83
N LEU A 195 -26.06 61.41 -26.51
CA LEU A 195 -27.02 62.49 -26.32
C LEU A 195 -27.46 63.01 -27.69
N GLN A 196 -28.74 62.90 -27.99
CA GLN A 196 -29.33 63.31 -29.26
C GLN A 196 -30.26 64.49 -29.05
N ASP A 197 -30.12 65.55 -29.85
CA ASP A 197 -31.13 66.61 -29.94
C ASP A 197 -32.23 66.18 -30.90
N LEU A 198 -33.45 66.05 -30.36
CA LEU A 198 -34.61 65.55 -31.07
C LEU A 198 -35.73 66.59 -31.11
N ARG A 199 -35.45 67.86 -30.80
CA ARG A 199 -36.45 68.94 -30.85
C ARG A 199 -37.18 69.02 -32.19
N GLY A 200 -36.50 68.75 -33.30
CA GLY A 200 -37.10 68.77 -34.64
C GLY A 200 -37.96 67.55 -35.01
N THR A 201 -37.88 66.46 -34.23
CA THR A 201 -38.58 65.19 -34.51
C THR A 201 -39.53 64.78 -33.38
N ARG A 202 -39.71 65.66 -32.40
CA ARG A 202 -40.55 65.45 -31.22
C ARG A 202 -41.54 66.60 -31.11
N SER A 203 -42.64 66.33 -30.43
CA SER A 203 -43.74 67.27 -30.26
C SER A 203 -44.38 67.02 -28.90
N ILE A 204 -44.84 68.12 -28.29
CA ILE A 204 -45.67 68.05 -27.09
C ILE A 204 -46.93 67.26 -27.43
N ASP A 205 -47.40 66.50 -26.46
CA ASP A 205 -48.63 65.71 -26.48
C ASP A 205 -48.62 64.47 -27.39
N ALA A 206 -47.55 64.24 -28.15
CA ALA A 206 -47.33 63.01 -28.89
C ALA A 206 -46.77 61.89 -28.00
N THR A 207 -47.17 60.65 -28.31
CA THR A 207 -46.68 59.45 -27.63
C THR A 207 -45.55 58.79 -28.43
N TYR A 208 -44.47 58.46 -27.75
CA TYR A 208 -43.29 57.78 -28.31
C TYR A 208 -43.02 56.47 -27.57
N THR A 209 -42.31 55.53 -28.20
CA THR A 209 -41.90 54.26 -27.57
C THR A 209 -40.38 54.20 -27.51
N ASN A 210 -39.83 53.90 -26.33
CA ASN A 210 -38.42 53.55 -26.24
C ASN A 210 -38.20 52.14 -26.80
N SER A 211 -37.52 52.04 -27.94
CA SER A 211 -37.21 50.76 -28.61
C SER A 211 -35.71 50.51 -28.75
N THR A 212 -34.88 51.17 -27.94
CA THR A 212 -33.42 51.13 -28.11
C THR A 212 -32.75 49.89 -27.51
N GLY A 213 -33.50 49.03 -26.81
CA GLY A 213 -32.94 47.92 -26.05
C GLY A 213 -32.47 48.32 -24.65
N PHE A 214 -32.35 49.62 -24.35
CA PHE A 214 -31.86 50.16 -23.08
C PHE A 214 -32.81 51.22 -22.51
N PRO A 215 -32.90 51.42 -21.18
CA PRO A 215 -33.53 52.61 -20.63
C PRO A 215 -32.91 53.87 -21.23
N ILE A 216 -33.73 54.83 -21.64
CA ILE A 216 -33.28 56.15 -22.12
C ILE A 216 -33.56 57.20 -21.06
N ALA A 217 -32.81 58.30 -21.08
CA ALA A 217 -33.13 59.49 -20.31
C ALA A 217 -33.59 60.60 -21.25
N VAL A 218 -34.69 61.27 -20.89
CA VAL A 218 -35.31 62.29 -21.72
C VAL A 218 -35.32 63.60 -20.95
N TYR A 219 -34.88 64.67 -21.61
CA TYR A 219 -34.94 66.04 -21.13
C TYR A 219 -35.82 66.87 -22.05
N VAL A 220 -36.79 67.58 -21.48
CA VAL A 220 -37.67 68.49 -22.22
C VAL A 220 -37.69 69.85 -21.54
N ARG A 221 -37.65 70.91 -22.34
CA ARG A 221 -37.84 72.30 -21.88
C ARG A 221 -38.84 73.02 -22.76
N ILE A 222 -39.77 73.73 -22.12
CA ILE A 222 -40.70 74.65 -22.77
C ILE A 222 -40.56 76.06 -22.22
N ALA A 223 -40.98 77.04 -23.01
CA ALA A 223 -41.20 78.41 -22.55
C ALA A 223 -42.66 78.79 -22.81
N GLY A 224 -43.28 79.47 -21.83
CA GLY A 224 -44.58 80.12 -21.95
C GLY A 224 -44.45 81.61 -21.62
N GLY A 225 -45.54 82.35 -21.77
CA GLY A 225 -45.63 83.74 -21.35
C GLY A 225 -45.69 83.84 -19.82
N THR A 226 -46.90 83.95 -19.29
CA THR A 226 -47.13 84.08 -17.84
C THR A 226 -47.15 82.78 -17.07
N SER A 227 -47.31 81.63 -17.74
CA SER A 227 -47.29 80.30 -17.12
C SER A 227 -46.79 79.23 -18.08
N ALA A 228 -46.11 78.22 -17.53
CA ALA A 228 -45.70 77.02 -18.26
C ALA A 228 -45.66 75.82 -17.30
N ASN A 229 -46.29 74.71 -17.69
CA ASN A 229 -46.28 73.44 -16.95
C ASN A 229 -46.04 72.28 -17.91
N LEU A 230 -45.35 71.25 -17.42
CA LEU A 230 -45.07 69.99 -18.08
C LEU A 230 -45.58 68.83 -17.24
N TYR A 231 -46.21 67.85 -17.89
CA TYR A 231 -46.63 66.59 -17.29
C TYR A 231 -46.10 65.43 -18.13
N VAL A 232 -45.26 64.60 -17.53
CA VAL A 232 -44.64 63.45 -18.17
C VAL A 232 -45.38 62.20 -17.76
N HIS A 233 -45.79 61.42 -18.75
CA HIS A 233 -46.39 60.11 -18.54
C HIS A 233 -45.49 59.04 -19.13
N VAL A 234 -45.22 57.97 -18.36
CA VAL A 234 -44.53 56.76 -18.84
C VAL A 234 -45.49 55.58 -18.67
N ASN A 235 -45.80 54.88 -19.76
CA ASN A 235 -46.87 53.87 -19.83
C ASN A 235 -48.22 54.39 -19.27
N GLY A 236 -48.51 55.67 -19.51
CA GLY A 236 -49.74 56.32 -19.04
C GLY A 236 -49.75 56.71 -17.56
N ILE A 237 -48.70 56.42 -16.80
CA ILE A 237 -48.55 56.85 -15.40
C ILE A 237 -47.79 58.17 -15.37
N GLU A 238 -48.36 59.19 -14.71
CA GLU A 238 -47.65 60.44 -14.47
C GLU A 238 -46.39 60.17 -13.63
N PHE A 239 -45.23 60.37 -14.22
CA PHE A 239 -43.93 59.98 -13.68
C PHE A 239 -43.08 61.20 -13.29
N GLY A 240 -43.43 62.38 -13.77
CA GLY A 240 -42.73 63.62 -13.45
C GLY A 240 -43.31 64.82 -14.16
N GLY A 241 -42.77 66.00 -13.85
CA GLY A 241 -43.26 67.25 -14.41
C GLY A 241 -42.48 68.42 -13.85
N GLY A 242 -42.85 69.62 -14.30
CA GLY A 242 -42.25 70.86 -13.83
C GLY A 242 -43.11 72.04 -14.26
N GLY A 243 -43.15 73.10 -13.46
CA GLY A 243 -43.98 74.26 -13.74
C GLY A 243 -43.40 75.55 -13.20
N SER A 244 -43.79 76.65 -13.81
CA SER A 244 -43.41 78.00 -13.39
C SER A 244 -44.49 79.02 -13.77
N ILE A 245 -44.58 80.08 -12.96
CA ILE A 245 -45.39 81.26 -13.24
C ILE A 245 -44.44 82.47 -13.14
N ALA A 246 -44.52 83.38 -14.10
CA ALA A 246 -43.70 84.58 -14.14
C ALA A 246 -44.48 85.74 -14.79
N SER A 247 -44.03 86.98 -14.59
CA SER A 247 -44.71 88.13 -15.19
C SER A 247 -44.59 88.21 -16.71
N ASN A 248 -43.48 87.70 -17.27
CA ASN A 248 -43.16 87.88 -18.69
C ASN A 248 -42.91 86.55 -19.41
N THR A 249 -41.94 85.76 -18.94
CA THR A 249 -41.56 84.48 -19.56
C THR A 249 -41.41 83.40 -18.49
N SER A 250 -42.18 82.34 -18.62
CA SER A 250 -42.19 81.16 -17.76
C SER A 250 -41.42 80.02 -18.41
N ILE A 251 -40.61 79.29 -17.66
CA ILE A 251 -39.81 78.15 -18.16
C ILE A 251 -40.13 76.93 -17.33
N ALA A 252 -40.54 75.85 -17.99
CA ALA A 252 -40.71 74.55 -17.38
C ALA A 252 -39.77 73.53 -18.00
N THR A 253 -39.23 72.64 -17.16
CA THR A 253 -38.33 71.56 -17.56
C THR A 253 -38.79 70.24 -16.95
N ALA A 254 -38.56 69.14 -17.66
CA ALA A 254 -38.75 67.80 -17.13
C ALA A 254 -37.56 66.92 -17.53
N PHE A 255 -37.10 66.09 -16.58
CA PHE A 255 -36.09 65.07 -16.80
C PHE A 255 -36.60 63.75 -16.24
N PHE A 256 -36.55 62.68 -17.04
CA PHE A 256 -37.11 61.39 -16.66
C PHE A 256 -36.46 60.23 -17.40
N ILE A 257 -36.63 59.02 -16.86
CA ILE A 257 -36.13 57.78 -17.44
C ILE A 257 -37.31 57.03 -18.07
N VAL A 258 -37.10 56.47 -19.26
CA VAL A 258 -38.07 55.62 -19.94
C VAL A 258 -37.47 54.23 -20.12
N PRO A 259 -38.00 53.20 -19.45
CA PRO A 259 -37.54 51.82 -19.63
C PRO A 259 -37.65 51.37 -21.10
N ASN A 260 -36.81 50.42 -21.52
CA ASN A 260 -36.95 49.83 -22.85
C ASN A 260 -38.32 49.15 -23.00
N GLY A 261 -38.97 49.35 -24.15
CA GLY A 261 -40.33 48.88 -24.46
C GLY A 261 -41.45 49.75 -23.89
N ALA A 262 -41.15 50.73 -23.03
CA ALA A 262 -42.15 51.62 -22.46
C ALA A 262 -42.51 52.76 -23.42
N THR A 263 -43.76 53.20 -23.35
CA THR A 263 -44.24 54.41 -24.02
C THR A 263 -44.05 55.63 -23.12
N TYR A 264 -43.88 56.81 -23.71
CA TYR A 264 -43.82 58.07 -22.98
C TYR A 264 -44.50 59.19 -23.75
N ARG A 265 -45.10 60.13 -23.02
CA ARG A 265 -45.78 61.32 -23.55
C ARG A 265 -45.46 62.50 -22.64
N VAL A 266 -45.18 63.65 -23.23
CA VAL A 266 -44.94 64.90 -22.49
C VAL A 266 -46.02 65.90 -22.87
N MET A 267 -46.88 66.22 -21.94
CA MET A 267 -47.96 67.19 -22.10
C MET A 267 -47.53 68.55 -21.55
N ALA A 268 -48.09 69.62 -22.08
CA ALA A 268 -47.84 70.96 -21.57
C ALA A 268 -49.12 71.77 -21.41
N SER A 269 -49.15 72.66 -20.42
CA SER A 269 -50.22 73.64 -20.24
C SER A 269 -49.64 75.00 -19.84
N GLY A 270 -50.36 76.08 -20.14
CA GLY A 270 -49.95 77.45 -19.83
C GLY A 270 -50.20 78.41 -20.99
N SER A 271 -49.70 79.64 -20.89
CA SER A 271 -49.91 80.68 -21.89
C SER A 271 -48.81 80.69 -22.95
N SER A 272 -49.20 80.68 -24.24
CA SER A 272 -48.28 80.78 -25.39
C SER A 272 -47.08 79.81 -25.35
N ILE A 273 -47.37 78.51 -25.14
CA ILE A 273 -46.34 77.48 -24.96
C ILE A 273 -45.55 77.24 -26.26
N SER A 274 -44.23 77.16 -26.11
CA SER A 274 -43.28 76.83 -27.16
C SER A 274 -42.27 75.79 -26.68
N LEU A 275 -42.01 74.76 -27.50
CA LEU A 275 -40.96 73.77 -27.24
C LEU A 275 -39.58 74.40 -27.49
N GLN A 276 -38.70 74.35 -26.48
CA GLN A 276 -37.38 74.98 -26.50
C GLN A 276 -36.24 73.97 -26.60
N ALA A 277 -36.40 72.78 -26.00
CA ALA A 277 -35.43 71.69 -26.14
C ALA A 277 -36.12 70.35 -25.95
N TRP A 278 -35.62 69.34 -26.66
CA TRP A 278 -35.93 67.95 -26.43
C TRP A 278 -34.68 67.13 -26.71
N SER A 279 -34.08 66.54 -25.69
CA SER A 279 -32.86 65.74 -25.84
C SER A 279 -33.05 64.39 -25.18
N GLU A 280 -32.51 63.35 -25.82
CA GLU A 280 -32.59 61.98 -25.33
C GLU A 280 -31.19 61.39 -25.26
N LEU A 281 -30.80 60.86 -24.10
CA LEU A 281 -29.66 59.96 -23.97
C LEU A 281 -30.16 58.56 -24.36
N ARG A 282 -29.81 58.13 -25.58
CA ARG A 282 -30.39 56.92 -26.18
C ARG A 282 -29.46 56.17 -27.13
#